data_AF-A0A382TRG8-F1
#
_entry.id   AF-A0A382TRG8-F1
#
_cell.length_a   1.000
_cell.length_b   1.000
_cell.length_c   1.000
_cell.angle_alpha   90.00
_cell.angle_beta   90.00
_cell.angle_gamma   90.00
#
_symmetry.space_group_name_H-M   'P 1'
#
loop_
_entity.id
_entity.type
_entity.pdbx_description
1 polymer ?
#
loop_
_entity_poly.entity_id
_entity_poly.type
_entity_poly.pdbx_seq_one_letter_code
_entity_poly.pdbx_strand_id
1 'polypeptide(L)' 'GPIEIVSQAASLSRTPFRIHSATPELGEHTDEILDGLGIKAADVSSLKERGIV' A
#
# COMPACT_ATOMS: atom_id res chain seq x y z
N GLY A 1 3.89 -15.98 -8.53
CA GLY A 1 3.35 -17.36 -8.41
C GLY A 1 2.67 -17.50 -7.06
N PRO A 2 1.92 -18.58 -6.79
CA PRO A 2 1.32 -18.82 -5.48
C PRO A 2 2.41 -18.98 -4.40
N ILE A 3 2.18 -18.44 -3.20
CA ILE A 3 3.07 -18.53 -2.04
C ILE A 3 2.29 -19.06 -0.83
N GLU A 4 2.92 -19.90 -0.01
CA GLU A 4 2.35 -20.34 1.27
C GLU A 4 2.80 -19.42 2.40
N ILE A 5 1.86 -18.94 3.20
CA ILE A 5 2.09 -17.97 4.28
C ILE A 5 1.44 -18.50 5.55
N VAL A 6 2.14 -18.37 6.67
CA VAL A 6 1.59 -18.69 7.99
C VAL A 6 0.46 -17.71 8.33
N SER A 7 -0.68 -18.24 8.76
CA SER A 7 -1.86 -17.45 9.18
C SER A 7 -1.69 -16.79 10.54
N GLN A 8 -2.66 -15.95 10.94
CA GLN A 8 -2.72 -15.38 12.28
C GLN A 8 -2.72 -16.48 13.36
N ALA A 9 -1.98 -16.25 14.46
CA ALA A 9 -1.81 -17.20 15.56
C ALA A 9 -3.08 -17.45 16.41
N ALA A 10 -4.08 -16.58 16.31
CA ALA A 10 -5.33 -16.67 17.06
C ALA A 10 -6.54 -16.45 16.15
N SER A 11 -7.65 -17.11 16.47
CA SER A 11 -8.93 -16.94 15.76
C SER A 11 -9.86 -16.00 16.53
N LEU A 12 -10.52 -15.10 15.82
CA LEU A 12 -11.46 -14.12 16.37
C LEU A 12 -12.86 -14.40 15.81
N SER A 13 -13.82 -14.70 16.69
CA SER A 13 -15.18 -15.08 16.28
C SER A 13 -16.00 -13.94 15.69
N ARG A 14 -15.80 -12.70 16.17
CA ARG A 14 -16.51 -11.51 15.67
C ARG A 14 -15.84 -10.86 14.46
N THR A 15 -14.52 -10.98 14.34
CA THR A 15 -13.71 -10.30 13.32
C THR A 15 -12.64 -11.26 12.78
N PRO A 16 -13.04 -12.31 12.04
CA PRO A 16 -12.11 -13.33 11.56
C PRO A 16 -11.09 -12.71 10.59
N PHE A 17 -9.83 -13.11 10.75
CA PHE A 17 -8.74 -12.64 9.90
C PHE A 17 -8.84 -13.16 8.48
N ARG A 18 -8.41 -12.32 7.53
CA ARG A 18 -8.27 -12.65 6.11
C ARG A 18 -7.04 -11.94 5.56
N ILE A 19 -6.29 -12.61 4.68
CA ILE A 19 -5.26 -11.96 3.86
C ILE A 19 -5.99 -11.09 2.82
N HIS A 20 -5.73 -9.78 2.84
CA HIS A 20 -6.43 -8.82 1.99
C HIS A 20 -5.77 -8.65 0.62
N SER A 21 -4.45 -8.51 0.61
CA SER A 21 -3.65 -8.27 -0.60
C SER A 21 -2.26 -8.89 -0.43
N ALA A 22 -1.55 -9.02 -1.55
CA ALA A 22 -0.13 -9.31 -1.53
C ALA A 22 0.67 -8.14 -0.95
N THR A 23 1.94 -8.38 -0.66
CA THR A 23 2.89 -7.30 -0.35
C THR A 23 2.97 -6.35 -1.55
N PRO A 24 2.83 -5.04 -1.35
CA PRO A 24 2.89 -4.07 -2.45
C PRO A 24 4.32 -3.98 -3.03
N GLU A 25 4.40 -3.58 -4.30
CA GLU A 25 5.67 -3.22 -4.92
C GLU A 25 6.20 -1.88 -4.41
N LEU A 26 7.49 -1.60 -4.65
CA LEU A 26 8.10 -0.32 -4.30
C LEU A 26 7.38 0.82 -5.04
N GLY A 27 6.73 1.70 -4.29
CA GLY A 27 6.04 2.87 -4.82
C GLY A 27 4.62 2.62 -5.35
N GLU A 28 4.06 1.42 -5.19
CA GLU A 28 2.74 1.03 -5.72
C GLU A 28 1.60 1.98 -5.33
N HIS A 29 1.65 2.50 -4.10
CA HIS A 29 0.61 3.39 -3.57
C HIS A 29 1.07 4.85 -3.39
N THR A 30 2.23 5.24 -3.92
CA THR A 30 2.77 6.60 -3.71
C THR A 30 1.79 7.68 -4.17
N ASP A 31 1.26 7.56 -5.38
CA ASP A 31 0.34 8.56 -5.94
C ASP A 31 -1.00 8.61 -5.18
N GLU A 32 -1.54 7.44 -4.80
CA GLU A 32 -2.78 7.35 -4.02
C GLU A 32 -2.65 8.03 -2.65
N ILE A 33 -1.53 7.80 -1.95
CA ILE A 33 -1.28 8.40 -0.64
C ILE A 33 -1.06 9.91 -0.76
N LEU A 34 -0.29 10.37 -1.74
CA LEU A 34 -0.04 11.82 -1.93
C LEU A 34 -1.33 12.57 -2.29
N ASP A 35 -2.19 11.98 -3.13
CA ASP A 35 -3.50 12.54 -3.46
C ASP A 35 -4.43 12.59 -2.23
N GLY A 36 -4.47 11.51 -1.43
CA GLY A 36 -5.24 11.46 -0.18
C GLY A 36 -4.78 12.48 0.87
N LEU A 37 -3.52 12.91 0.82
CA LEU A 37 -2.97 14.00 1.65
C LEU A 37 -3.27 15.39 1.08
N GLY A 38 -3.89 15.49 -0.08
CA GLY A 38 -4.24 16.76 -0.75
C GLY A 38 -3.09 17.40 -1.52
N ILE A 39 -2.05 16.64 -1.84
CA ILE A 39 -0.94 17.12 -2.67
C ILE A 39 -1.40 17.09 -4.12
N LYS A 40 -1.31 18.22 -4.81
CA LYS A 40 -1.78 18.33 -6.18
C LYS A 40 -0.89 17.53 -7.12
N ALA A 41 -1.48 16.99 -8.18
CA ALA A 41 -0.75 16.25 -9.22
C ALA A 41 0.47 17.02 -9.77
N ALA A 42 0.39 18.34 -9.90
CA ALA A 42 1.51 19.17 -10.34
C ALA A 42 2.69 19.16 -9.36
N ASP A 43 2.40 19.15 -8.05
CA ASP A 43 3.43 19.08 -7.01
C ASP A 43 4.06 17.68 -6.98
N VAL A 44 3.25 16.63 -7.14
CA VAL A 44 3.73 15.25 -7.26
C VAL A 44 4.66 15.09 -8.46
N SER A 45 4.30 15.64 -9.62
CA SER A 45 5.19 15.64 -10.80
C SER A 45 6.52 16.32 -10.51
N SER A 46 6.52 17.47 -9.82
CA SER A 46 7.75 18.15 -9.43
C SER A 46 8.62 17.30 -8.48
N LEU A 47 8.00 16.58 -7.53
CA LEU A 47 8.71 15.68 -6.62
C LEU A 47 9.36 14.50 -7.37
N LYS A 48 8.66 13.93 -8.36
CA LYS A 48 9.18 12.85 -9.23
C LYS A 48 10.33 13.33 -10.08
N GLU A 49 10.21 14.51 -10.71
CA GLU A 49 11.29 15.12 -11.51
C GLU A 49 12.56 15.37 -10.69
N ARG A 50 12.41 15.66 -9.40
CA ARG A 50 13.52 15.86 -8.46
C ARG A 50 14.05 14.57 -7.86
N GLY A 51 13.46 13.41 -8.16
CA GLY A 51 13.83 12.11 -7.60
C GLY A 51 13.58 11.97 -6.09
N ILE A 52 12.63 12.74 -5.56
CA ILE A 52 12.26 12.70 -4.12
C ILE A 52 11.28 11.56 -3.84
N VAL A 53 10.42 11.27 -4.82
CA VAL A 53 9.41 10.21 -4.80
C VAL A 53 9.47 9.37 -6.06
#